data_AF-A0A0J6VP73-F1
#
_entry.id   AF-A0A0J6VP73-F1
#
_cell.length_a   1.000
_cell.length_b   1.000
_cell.length_c   1.000
_cell.angle_alpha   90.00
_cell.angle_beta   90.00
_cell.angle_gamma   90.00
#
_symmetry.space_group_name_H-M   'P 1'
#
loop_
_entity.id
_entity.type
_entity.pdbx_description
1 polymer ?
#
loop_
_entity_poly.entity_id
_entity_poly.type
_entity_poly.pdbx_seq_one_letter_code
_entity_poly.pdbx_strand_id
1 'polypeptide(L)'
;MPTTALEAYAYAARVAHVENPDCQLAWTTLAGIGMVESRNGTFRGATIAPNGDVTPPIRGVRLDGSNGNMRIIDSGGGTPPGEPGFAQAMGPMQFIPETWRLYGVDANNDGIVSPDNVDDAALSAAGYLCNRGGDLATPKGWMKALRAYNQSDPYARSVRDWATAYAAGHSL
;
A
#
# COMPACT_ATOMS: atom_id res chain seq x y z
N MET A 1 11.94 -7.25 -8.63
CA MET A 1 11.52 -6.39 -7.50
C MET A 1 12.70 -6.25 -6.55
N PRO A 2 12.91 -5.08 -5.91
CA PRO A 2 13.95 -4.95 -4.88
C PRO A 2 13.80 -5.99 -3.77
N THR A 3 14.91 -6.54 -3.27
CA THR A 3 14.88 -7.56 -2.20
C THR A 3 14.23 -7.03 -0.94
N THR A 4 14.53 -5.78 -0.55
CA THR A 4 13.94 -5.13 0.64
C THR A 4 12.41 -5.06 0.56
N ALA A 5 11.84 -4.77 -0.62
CA ALA A 5 10.38 -4.79 -0.80
C ALA A 5 9.80 -6.19 -0.66
N LEU A 6 10.48 -7.22 -1.21
CA LEU A 6 10.04 -8.61 -1.05
C LEU A 6 10.04 -9.03 0.43
N GLU A 7 11.10 -8.69 1.17
CA GLU A 7 11.24 -8.99 2.59
C GLU A 7 10.14 -8.30 3.40
N ALA A 8 9.87 -7.02 3.14
CA ALA A 8 8.78 -6.26 3.75
C ALA A 8 7.40 -6.92 3.54
N TYR A 9 7.08 -7.33 2.30
CA TYR A 9 5.81 -7.99 2.00
C TYR A 9 5.69 -9.38 2.63
N ALA A 10 6.78 -10.15 2.64
CA ALA A 10 6.83 -11.46 3.27
C ALA A 10 6.65 -11.36 4.79
N TYR A 11 7.34 -10.40 5.42
CA TYR A 11 7.20 -10.10 6.83
C TYR A 11 5.78 -9.67 7.18
N ALA A 12 5.22 -8.70 6.45
CA ALA A 12 3.86 -8.21 6.68
C ALA A 12 2.80 -9.32 6.56
N ALA A 13 2.90 -10.18 5.55
CA ALA A 13 2.02 -11.33 5.41
C ALA A 13 2.19 -12.34 6.56
N ARG A 14 3.43 -12.55 7.02
CA ARG A 14 3.70 -13.42 8.16
C ARG A 14 3.09 -12.90 9.45
N VAL A 15 3.25 -11.60 9.74
CA VAL A 15 2.64 -10.95 10.90
C VAL A 15 1.12 -11.05 10.81
N ALA A 16 0.53 -10.73 9.65
CA ALA A 16 -0.92 -10.85 9.44
C ALA A 16 -1.43 -12.28 9.70
N HIS A 17 -0.69 -13.31 9.29
CA HIS A 17 -1.07 -14.70 9.57
C HIS A 17 -1.00 -15.06 11.06
N VAL A 18 -0.07 -14.48 11.82
CA VAL A 18 0.05 -14.72 13.26
C VAL A 18 -1.04 -13.97 14.03
N GLU A 19 -1.24 -12.69 13.73
CA GLU A 19 -2.17 -11.81 14.45
C GLU A 19 -3.64 -12.01 14.03
N ASN A 20 -3.86 -12.41 12.77
CA ASN A 20 -5.19 -12.63 12.20
C ASN A 20 -5.18 -13.85 11.26
N PRO A 21 -5.13 -15.08 11.80
CA PRO A 21 -4.97 -16.29 11.01
C PRO A 21 -6.12 -16.52 10.01
N ASP A 22 -7.33 -16.05 10.32
CA ASP A 22 -8.49 -16.16 9.44
C ASP A 22 -8.42 -15.21 8.23
N CYS A 23 -7.53 -14.21 8.25
CA CYS A 23 -7.35 -13.30 7.13
C CYS A 23 -6.76 -13.98 5.89
N GLN A 24 -5.85 -14.95 6.07
CA GLN A 24 -5.22 -15.70 4.97
C GLN A 24 -4.56 -14.81 3.89
N LEU A 25 -4.02 -13.65 4.28
CA LEU A 25 -3.32 -12.75 3.35
C LEU A 25 -2.01 -13.39 2.84
N ALA A 26 -1.87 -13.49 1.51
CA ALA A 26 -0.62 -13.89 0.86
C ALA A 26 0.27 -12.68 0.54
N TRP A 27 1.59 -12.83 0.71
CA TRP A 27 2.58 -11.77 0.40
C TRP A 27 2.51 -11.29 -1.05
N THR A 28 2.12 -12.16 -1.99
CA THR A 28 1.97 -11.83 -3.40
C THR A 28 0.86 -10.81 -3.65
N THR A 29 -0.17 -10.75 -2.78
CA THR A 29 -1.20 -9.70 -2.86
C THR A 29 -0.58 -8.33 -2.54
N LEU A 30 0.25 -8.24 -1.49
CA LEU A 30 0.96 -7.01 -1.14
C LEU A 30 1.93 -6.60 -2.25
N ALA A 31 2.69 -7.56 -2.80
CA ALA A 31 3.59 -7.31 -3.93
C ALA A 31 2.84 -6.85 -5.20
N GLY A 32 1.67 -7.43 -5.48
CA GLY A 32 0.82 -7.01 -6.59
C GLY A 32 0.33 -5.57 -6.42
N ILE A 33 -0.09 -5.19 -5.22
CA ILE A 33 -0.47 -3.80 -4.88
C ILE A 33 0.74 -2.88 -5.06
N GLY A 34 1.87 -3.17 -4.40
CA GLY A 34 3.07 -2.35 -4.49
C GLY A 34 3.58 -2.16 -5.92
N MET A 35 3.45 -3.18 -6.77
CA MET A 35 3.80 -3.07 -8.19
C MET A 35 2.89 -2.08 -8.94
N VAL A 36 1.58 -2.17 -8.74
CA VAL A 36 0.61 -1.29 -9.38
C VAL A 36 0.74 0.14 -8.87
N GLU A 37 0.96 0.32 -7.56
CA GLU A 37 1.02 1.63 -6.91
C GLU A 37 2.32 2.38 -7.20
N SER A 38 3.48 1.69 -7.16
CA SER A 38 4.77 2.36 -7.15
C SER A 38 5.91 1.57 -7.79
N ARG A 39 5.60 0.53 -8.56
CA ARG A 39 6.61 -0.42 -9.06
C ARG A 39 7.47 -0.98 -7.93
N ASN A 40 6.85 -1.31 -6.80
CA ASN A 40 7.49 -1.78 -5.58
C ASN A 40 8.56 -0.80 -5.07
N GLY A 41 8.18 0.46 -4.87
CA GLY A 41 9.03 1.52 -4.31
C GLY A 41 10.06 2.10 -5.26
N THR A 42 9.95 1.86 -6.58
CA THR A 42 10.94 2.31 -7.58
C THR A 42 10.42 3.35 -8.57
N PHE A 43 9.17 3.79 -8.40
CA PHE A 43 8.54 4.76 -9.29
C PHE A 43 9.32 6.09 -9.30
N ARG A 44 9.45 6.69 -10.51
CA ARG A 44 10.15 7.97 -10.74
C ARG A 44 11.61 8.01 -10.23
N GLY A 45 12.30 6.87 -10.26
CA GLY A 45 13.71 6.79 -9.87
C GLY A 45 13.92 6.69 -8.36
N ALA A 46 12.85 6.44 -7.60
CA ALA A 46 12.97 6.10 -6.18
C ALA A 46 13.77 4.80 -5.99
N THR A 47 14.44 4.73 -4.86
CA THR A 47 15.21 3.58 -4.40
C THR A 47 14.87 3.29 -2.96
N ILE A 48 15.04 2.03 -2.54
CA ILE A 48 14.78 1.58 -1.17
C ILE A 48 16.13 1.37 -0.49
N ALA A 49 16.36 2.08 0.61
CA ALA A 49 17.53 1.90 1.45
C ALA A 49 17.42 0.60 2.27
N PRO A 50 18.54 0.07 2.81
CA PRO A 50 18.52 -1.17 3.60
C PRO A 50 17.61 -1.15 4.83
N ASN A 51 17.31 0.03 5.37
CA ASN A 51 16.38 0.22 6.50
C ASN A 51 14.91 0.38 6.08
N GLY A 52 14.60 0.21 4.78
CA GLY A 52 13.25 0.30 4.23
C GLY A 52 12.87 1.68 3.69
N ASP A 53 13.67 2.72 3.94
CA ASP A 53 13.31 4.09 3.53
C ASP A 53 13.34 4.26 2.01
N VAL A 54 12.27 4.84 1.46
CA VAL A 54 12.11 5.10 0.03
C VAL A 54 12.46 6.55 -0.30
N THR A 55 13.49 6.75 -1.14
CA THR A 55 13.99 8.08 -1.54
C THR A 55 14.17 8.21 -3.06
N PRO A 56 13.74 9.32 -3.68
CA PRO A 56 12.89 10.36 -3.08
C PRO A 56 11.49 9.83 -2.71
N PRO A 57 10.78 10.50 -1.77
CA PRO A 57 9.43 10.11 -1.40
C PRO A 57 8.49 10.03 -2.61
N ILE A 58 7.66 8.99 -2.65
CA ILE A 58 6.70 8.78 -3.73
C ILE A 58 5.39 9.49 -3.34
N ARG A 59 4.98 10.47 -4.14
CA ARG A 59 3.72 11.20 -3.97
C ARG A 59 2.85 11.04 -5.21
N GLY A 60 1.62 10.60 -4.97
CA GLY A 60 0.60 10.43 -6.00
C GLY A 60 0.06 11.76 -6.53
N VAL A 61 -0.90 11.66 -7.45
CA VAL A 61 -1.60 12.86 -7.95
C VAL A 61 -2.42 13.52 -6.84
N ARG A 62 -2.69 14.81 -7.01
CA ARG A 62 -3.60 15.55 -6.14
C ARG A 62 -5.02 15.00 -6.28
N LEU A 63 -5.64 14.65 -5.16
CA LEU A 63 -6.99 14.10 -5.09
C LEU A 63 -8.03 15.23 -5.01
N ASP A 64 -8.20 15.96 -6.11
CA ASP A 64 -9.05 17.16 -6.22
C ASP A 64 -10.33 16.94 -7.03
N GLY A 65 -10.58 15.73 -7.51
CA GLY A 65 -11.70 15.40 -8.39
C GLY A 65 -11.38 15.53 -9.88
N SER A 66 -10.19 16.03 -10.24
CA SER A 66 -9.77 16.12 -11.64
C SER A 66 -9.54 14.74 -12.24
N ASN A 67 -9.76 14.62 -13.56
CA ASN A 67 -9.61 13.37 -14.31
C ASN A 67 -10.40 12.18 -13.71
N GLY A 68 -11.47 12.45 -12.95
CA GLY A 68 -12.31 11.43 -12.32
C GLY A 68 -11.68 10.78 -11.08
N ASN A 69 -10.62 11.35 -10.49
CA ASN A 69 -10.08 10.86 -9.23
C ASN A 69 -10.95 11.25 -8.03
N MET A 70 -10.64 10.71 -6.85
CA MET A 70 -11.34 11.08 -5.62
C MET A 70 -11.05 12.54 -5.26
N ARG A 71 -12.05 13.25 -4.70
CA ARG A 71 -11.85 14.59 -4.13
C ARG A 71 -11.73 14.47 -2.60
N ILE A 72 -10.51 14.53 -2.09
CA ILE A 72 -10.20 14.37 -0.66
C ILE A 72 -9.48 15.61 -0.16
N ILE A 73 -10.06 16.26 0.85
CA ILE A 73 -9.45 17.41 1.51
C ILE A 73 -8.43 16.91 2.53
N ASP A 74 -7.23 17.47 2.48
CA ASP A 74 -6.22 17.27 3.51
C ASP A 74 -6.62 18.06 4.76
N SER A 75 -7.14 17.35 5.75
CA SER A 75 -7.49 17.89 7.07
C SER A 75 -6.28 17.98 8.01
N GLY A 76 -5.08 17.57 7.55
CA GLY A 76 -3.86 17.40 8.34
C GLY A 76 -2.99 18.65 8.56
N GLY A 77 -3.51 19.86 8.33
CA GLY A 77 -2.88 21.12 8.77
C GLY A 77 -1.69 21.63 7.94
N GLY A 78 -1.35 20.98 6.82
CA GLY A 78 -0.23 21.38 5.96
C GLY A 78 -0.55 22.42 4.88
N THR A 79 -1.80 22.89 4.79
CA THR A 79 -2.16 23.79 3.68
C THR A 79 -1.84 25.24 4.02
N PRO A 80 -1.10 25.97 3.15
CA PRO A 80 -0.99 27.43 3.25
C PRO A 80 -2.39 28.09 3.25
N PRO A 81 -2.58 29.20 3.97
CA PRO A 81 -3.85 29.91 3.96
C PRO A 81 -4.19 30.38 2.53
N GLY A 82 -5.36 29.97 2.01
CA GLY A 82 -5.90 30.46 0.74
C GLY A 82 -6.45 29.39 -0.22
N GLU A 83 -6.11 28.10 -0.04
CA GLU A 83 -6.70 26.99 -0.79
C GLU A 83 -7.05 25.83 0.15
N PRO A 84 -8.04 24.98 -0.17
CA PRO A 84 -8.16 23.68 0.48
C PRO A 84 -7.02 22.79 -0.02
N GLY A 85 -6.16 22.32 0.87
CA GLY A 85 -5.16 21.33 0.51
C GLY A 85 -5.89 20.06 0.12
N PHE A 86 -5.53 19.49 -1.01
CA PHE A 86 -6.07 18.19 -1.43
C PHE A 86 -5.03 17.13 -1.11
N ALA A 87 -5.50 16.00 -0.59
CA ALA A 87 -4.64 14.89 -0.23
C ALA A 87 -3.87 14.36 -1.45
N GLN A 88 -2.69 13.82 -1.19
CA GLN A 88 -1.93 12.99 -2.14
C GLN A 88 -1.70 11.63 -1.51
N ALA A 89 -1.71 10.58 -2.33
CA ALA A 89 -1.27 9.27 -1.91
C ALA A 89 0.24 9.30 -1.58
N MET A 90 0.66 8.59 -0.55
CA MET A 90 1.99 8.66 0.03
C MET A 90 2.68 7.29 -0.01
N GLY A 91 3.98 7.30 -0.28
CA GLY A 91 4.84 6.15 -0.10
C GLY A 91 4.71 5.06 -1.15
N PRO A 92 5.44 3.94 -0.98
CA PRO A 92 5.45 2.82 -1.92
C PRO A 92 4.10 2.10 -2.02
N MET A 93 3.23 2.22 -1.01
CA MET A 93 1.90 1.60 -1.01
C MET A 93 0.76 2.62 -1.25
N GLN A 94 1.11 3.87 -1.58
CA GLN A 94 0.18 4.93 -1.98
C GLN A 94 -1.01 5.15 -1.03
N PHE A 95 -0.74 5.17 0.28
CA PHE A 95 -1.75 5.47 1.29
C PHE A 95 -2.24 6.91 1.19
N ILE A 96 -3.55 7.12 1.27
CA ILE A 96 -4.10 8.46 1.55
C ILE A 96 -3.93 8.81 3.04
N PRO A 97 -3.77 10.09 3.41
CA PRO A 97 -3.44 10.51 4.77
C PRO A 97 -4.41 10.01 5.84
N GLU A 98 -5.72 10.02 5.56
CA GLU A 98 -6.71 9.58 6.54
C GLU A 98 -6.63 8.06 6.81
N THR A 99 -6.35 7.26 5.78
CA THR A 99 -6.12 5.81 5.98
C THR A 99 -4.82 5.58 6.71
N TRP A 100 -3.75 6.31 6.38
CA TRP A 100 -2.47 6.21 7.09
C TRP A 100 -2.63 6.53 8.58
N ARG A 101 -3.39 7.56 8.94
CA ARG A 101 -3.66 7.91 10.34
C ARG A 101 -4.32 6.77 11.14
N LEU A 102 -5.11 5.93 10.48
CA LEU A 102 -5.87 4.85 11.12
C LEU A 102 -5.14 3.51 11.12
N TYR A 103 -4.26 3.26 10.14
CA TYR A 103 -3.63 1.96 9.90
C TYR A 103 -2.09 2.00 9.90
N GLY A 104 -1.48 3.18 9.98
CA GLY A 104 -0.04 3.38 10.07
C GLY A 104 0.54 2.65 11.28
N VAL A 105 1.58 1.84 11.05
CA VAL A 105 2.32 1.14 12.11
C VAL A 105 3.81 1.24 11.85
N ASP A 106 4.59 1.25 12.93
CA ASP A 106 6.05 1.17 12.92
C ASP A 106 6.42 -0.32 12.87
N ALA A 107 6.78 -0.81 11.69
CA ALA A 107 7.04 -2.22 11.43
C ALA A 107 8.51 -2.58 11.51
N ASN A 108 9.40 -1.62 11.24
CA ASN A 108 10.85 -1.79 11.38
C ASN A 108 11.34 -1.50 12.82
N ASN A 109 10.45 -1.02 13.69
CA ASN A 109 10.66 -0.75 15.11
C ASN A 109 11.79 0.27 15.37
N ASP A 110 11.84 1.33 14.55
CA ASP A 110 12.79 2.43 14.71
C ASP A 110 12.21 3.63 15.51
N GLY A 111 10.94 3.54 15.91
CA GLY A 111 10.22 4.57 16.65
C GLY A 111 9.50 5.59 15.76
N ILE A 112 9.51 5.43 14.44
CA ILE A 112 8.92 6.35 13.46
C ILE A 112 7.91 5.59 12.60
N VAL A 113 6.64 5.99 12.66
CA VAL A 113 5.60 5.50 11.75
C VAL A 113 5.66 6.29 10.44
N SER A 114 6.31 5.75 9.42
CA SER A 114 6.60 6.44 8.15
C SER A 114 5.88 5.83 6.95
N PRO A 115 5.03 6.58 6.22
CA PRO A 115 4.45 6.05 4.98
C PRO A 115 5.51 5.87 3.89
N ASP A 116 6.67 6.52 4.02
CA ASP A 116 7.78 6.44 3.08
C ASP A 116 8.77 5.32 3.43
N ASN A 117 8.50 4.51 4.45
CA ASN A 117 9.22 3.28 4.73
C ASN A 117 8.44 2.07 4.20
N VAL A 118 9.09 1.17 3.45
CA VAL A 118 8.41 0.03 2.81
C VAL A 118 7.92 -1.01 3.81
N ASP A 119 8.61 -1.20 4.94
CA ASP A 119 8.22 -2.16 5.97
C ASP A 119 6.93 -1.68 6.66
N ASP A 120 6.90 -0.43 7.09
CA ASP A 120 5.73 0.22 7.69
C ASP A 120 4.54 0.20 6.72
N ALA A 121 4.77 0.64 5.49
CA ALA A 121 3.74 0.68 4.46
C ALA A 121 3.18 -0.71 4.15
N ALA A 122 4.03 -1.74 4.10
CA ALA A 122 3.61 -3.12 3.85
C ALA A 122 2.74 -3.67 5.00
N LEU A 123 3.17 -3.48 6.25
CA LEU A 123 2.43 -3.99 7.40
C LEU A 123 1.11 -3.24 7.63
N SER A 124 1.10 -1.93 7.43
CA SER A 124 -0.13 -1.13 7.41
C SER A 124 -1.11 -1.59 6.34
N ALA A 125 -0.62 -1.91 5.14
CA ALA A 125 -1.46 -2.44 4.07
C ALA A 125 -2.03 -3.82 4.42
N ALA A 126 -1.23 -4.68 5.06
CA ALA A 126 -1.70 -5.98 5.53
C ALA A 126 -2.85 -5.83 6.54
N GLY A 127 -2.69 -4.98 7.55
CA GLY A 127 -3.74 -4.69 8.53
C GLY A 127 -5.01 -4.12 7.89
N TYR A 128 -4.86 -3.17 6.96
CA TYR A 128 -5.98 -2.59 6.22
C TYR A 128 -6.74 -3.64 5.40
N LEU A 129 -6.03 -4.44 4.61
CA LEU A 129 -6.62 -5.48 3.76
C LEU A 129 -7.34 -6.54 4.60
N CYS A 130 -6.75 -7.00 5.69
CA CYS A 130 -7.37 -7.98 6.59
C CYS A 130 -8.64 -7.45 7.23
N ASN A 131 -8.62 -6.21 7.74
CA ASN A 131 -9.80 -5.58 8.32
C ASN A 131 -10.94 -5.45 7.29
N ARG A 132 -10.63 -4.98 6.08
CA ARG A 132 -11.65 -4.72 5.06
C ARG A 132 -12.15 -6.00 4.39
N GLY A 133 -11.27 -6.96 4.13
CA GLY A 133 -11.55 -8.20 3.39
C GLY A 133 -12.16 -9.32 4.22
N GLY A 134 -11.71 -9.51 5.47
CA GLY A 134 -11.95 -10.75 6.20
C GLY A 134 -11.05 -11.85 5.66
N ASP A 135 -11.62 -12.96 5.17
CA ASP A 135 -10.87 -14.06 4.56
C ASP A 135 -10.48 -13.78 3.09
N LEU A 136 -9.20 -13.48 2.88
CA LEU A 136 -8.60 -13.16 1.58
C LEU A 136 -8.24 -14.40 0.75
N ALA A 137 -8.36 -15.62 1.28
CA ALA A 137 -8.29 -16.82 0.46
C ALA A 137 -9.54 -16.99 -0.41
N THR A 138 -10.66 -16.36 -0.03
CA THR A 138 -11.88 -16.37 -0.83
C THR A 138 -11.88 -15.27 -1.91
N PRO A 139 -12.44 -15.53 -3.11
CA PRO A 139 -12.61 -14.49 -4.13
C PRO A 139 -13.41 -13.28 -3.63
N LYS A 140 -14.39 -13.51 -2.74
CA LYS A 140 -15.25 -12.46 -2.18
C LYS A 140 -14.47 -11.55 -1.23
N GLY A 141 -13.74 -12.11 -0.27
CA GLY A 141 -12.97 -11.32 0.70
C GLY A 141 -11.81 -10.59 0.03
N TRP A 142 -11.12 -11.26 -0.89
CA TRP A 142 -10.03 -10.65 -1.66
C TRP A 142 -10.50 -9.47 -2.52
N MET A 143 -11.61 -9.63 -3.26
CA MET A 143 -12.17 -8.53 -4.06
C MET A 143 -12.70 -7.39 -3.19
N LYS A 144 -13.28 -7.70 -2.02
CA LYS A 144 -13.72 -6.69 -1.04
C LYS A 144 -12.54 -5.89 -0.51
N ALA A 145 -11.41 -6.54 -0.19
CA ALA A 145 -10.19 -5.89 0.26
C ALA A 145 -9.63 -4.95 -0.82
N LEU A 146 -9.49 -5.42 -2.07
CA LEU A 146 -8.96 -4.60 -3.15
C LEU A 146 -9.86 -3.43 -3.53
N ARG A 147 -11.18 -3.61 -3.54
CA ARG A 147 -12.11 -2.50 -3.78
C ARG A 147 -12.10 -1.46 -2.65
N ALA A 148 -11.77 -1.87 -1.43
CA ALA A 148 -11.54 -0.95 -0.33
C ALA A 148 -10.20 -0.20 -0.48
N TYR A 149 -9.19 -0.82 -1.09
CA TYR A 149 -7.92 -0.16 -1.44
C TYR A 149 -8.10 0.83 -2.58
N ASN A 150 -8.76 0.41 -3.66
CA ASN A 150 -9.10 1.23 -4.81
C ASN A 150 -10.38 0.70 -5.46
N GLN A 151 -11.41 1.53 -5.58
CA GLN A 151 -12.73 1.15 -6.12
C GLN A 151 -12.72 1.03 -7.65
N SER A 152 -11.86 0.16 -8.19
CA SER A 152 -11.62 -0.03 -9.62
C SER A 152 -11.42 -1.50 -9.97
N ASP A 153 -12.30 -2.04 -10.81
CA ASP A 153 -12.16 -3.43 -11.30
C ASP A 153 -10.90 -3.63 -12.17
N PRO A 154 -10.49 -2.69 -13.04
CA PRO A 154 -9.19 -2.76 -13.72
C PRO A 154 -8.00 -2.84 -12.76
N TYR A 155 -8.05 -2.10 -11.65
CA TYR A 155 -7.03 -2.17 -10.61
C TYR A 155 -6.96 -3.57 -10.00
N ALA A 156 -8.11 -4.11 -9.55
CA ALA A 156 -8.17 -5.43 -8.93
C ALA A 156 -7.66 -6.54 -9.86
N ARG A 157 -7.95 -6.45 -11.18
CA ARG A 157 -7.38 -7.36 -12.18
C ARG A 157 -5.87 -7.22 -12.30
N SER A 158 -5.36 -6.00 -12.38
CA SER A 158 -3.91 -5.75 -12.49
C SER A 158 -3.15 -6.31 -11.28
N VAL A 159 -3.68 -6.09 -10.07
CA VAL A 159 -3.09 -6.65 -8.83
C VAL A 159 -3.11 -8.18 -8.86
N ARG A 160 -4.22 -8.80 -9.29
CA ARG A 160 -4.33 -10.26 -9.42
C ARG A 160 -3.27 -10.81 -10.37
N ASP A 161 -3.11 -10.18 -11.53
CA ASP A 161 -2.20 -10.66 -12.57
C ASP A 161 -0.75 -10.56 -12.08
N TRP A 162 -0.37 -9.46 -11.43
CA TRP A 162 0.96 -9.34 -10.79
C TRP A 162 1.16 -10.33 -9.64
N ALA A 163 0.18 -10.49 -8.76
CA ALA A 163 0.24 -11.45 -7.66
C ALA A 163 0.44 -12.88 -8.18
N THR A 164 -0.20 -13.23 -9.30
CA THR A 164 -0.07 -14.52 -9.96
C THR A 164 1.32 -14.72 -10.55
N ALA A 165 1.86 -13.71 -11.24
CA ALA A 165 3.22 -13.75 -11.78
C ALA A 165 4.27 -13.91 -10.66
N TYR A 166 4.14 -13.16 -9.57
CA TYR A 166 5.04 -13.27 -8.43
C TYR A 166 4.96 -14.63 -7.73
N ALA A 167 3.77 -15.22 -7.63
CA ALA A 167 3.60 -16.58 -7.11
C ALA A 167 4.31 -17.63 -7.98
N ALA A 168 4.38 -17.39 -9.29
CA ALA A 168 5.10 -18.23 -10.25
C ALA A 168 6.61 -17.89 -10.36
N GLY A 169 7.11 -16.93 -9.58
CA GLY A 169 8.53 -16.57 -9.53
C GLY A 169 9.01 -15.68 -10.68
N HIS A 170 8.11 -15.00 -11.40
CA HIS A 170 8.47 -14.10 -12.50
C HIS A 170 7.69 -12.78 -12.48
N SER A 171 8.09 -11.81 -13.32
CA SER A 171 7.30 -10.61 -13.61
C SER A 171 6.33 -10.86 -14.76
N LEU A 172 5.31 -10.01 -14.92
CA LEU A 172 4.54 -9.92 -16.16
C LEU A 172 5.40 -9.35 -17.30
#